data_AF-A0A2E0TED1-F1
#
_entry.id   AF-A0A2E0TED1-F1
#
_cell.length_a   1.000
_cell.length_b   1.000
_cell.length_c   1.000
_cell.angle_alpha   90.00
_cell.angle_beta   90.00
_cell.angle_gamma   90.00
#
_symmetry.space_group_name_H-M   'P 1'
#
loop_
_entity.id
_entity.type
_entity.pdbx_description
1 polymer ?
#
loop_
_entity_poly.entity_id
_entity_poly.type
_entity_poly.pdbx_seq_one_letter_code
_entity_poly.pdbx_strand_id
1 'polypeptide(L)'
;MTRALALLAFAALLPLALQGCGEDVRTVQLDFVDRDPNAFSCVDAAGERLLNRARDARASVVVDFLRTPLRFCQVTETIRQCRDPGCPALPELRRCYDVVAEGPLESDLDVLRAVEASLRSSGEPVLLDAPDESVIVRATVTTQTCAAVEEGAPLGADQLLACALSCPVDLGQYEGVLDLDLPTTLESCTIQEVAVCAFLDRLPPE
;
A
#
# COMPACT_ATOMS: atom_id res chain seq x y z
N MET A 1 43.01 66.08 -30.52
CA MET A 1 43.36 65.10 -31.56
C MET A 1 42.82 63.74 -31.14
N THR A 2 42.04 63.17 -32.04
CA THR A 2 41.13 62.04 -31.92
C THR A 2 41.86 60.70 -31.96
N ARG A 3 41.54 59.77 -31.06
CA ARG A 3 41.59 58.32 -31.33
C ARG A 3 40.47 57.61 -30.58
N ALA A 4 39.43 57.26 -31.34
CA ALA A 4 38.49 56.20 -31.01
C ALA A 4 39.12 54.85 -31.35
N LEU A 5 38.90 53.81 -30.54
CA LEU A 5 38.72 52.44 -31.03
C LEU A 5 38.10 51.58 -29.92
N ALA A 6 37.13 50.79 -30.36
CA ALA A 6 36.18 50.01 -29.58
C ALA A 6 36.81 48.76 -28.95
N LEU A 7 36.26 48.35 -27.82
CA LEU A 7 36.25 46.95 -27.36
C LEU A 7 34.90 46.69 -26.68
N LEU A 8 33.95 46.24 -27.50
CA LEU A 8 32.81 45.44 -27.07
C LEU A 8 33.35 44.06 -26.68
N ALA A 9 33.18 43.64 -25.43
CA ALA A 9 33.38 42.25 -25.03
C ALA A 9 32.39 41.88 -23.90
N PHE A 10 31.28 41.29 -24.34
CA PHE A 10 30.59 40.15 -23.74
C PHE A 10 30.98 39.74 -22.31
N ALA A 11 30.02 39.84 -21.38
CA ALA A 11 29.64 38.75 -20.47
C ALA A 11 28.48 39.21 -19.55
N ALA A 12 27.32 39.52 -20.14
CA ALA A 12 26.08 39.11 -19.49
C ALA A 12 25.96 37.59 -19.68
N LEU A 13 25.33 36.89 -18.73
CA LEU A 13 24.96 35.46 -18.71
C LEU A 13 25.82 34.56 -17.81
N LEU A 14 25.56 34.64 -16.51
CA LEU A 14 25.30 33.43 -15.75
C LEU A 14 24.05 33.68 -14.89
N PRO A 15 22.83 33.38 -15.36
CA PRO A 15 21.83 32.93 -14.42
C PRO A 15 22.38 31.60 -13.92
N LEU A 16 22.92 31.59 -12.70
CA LEU A 16 23.04 30.36 -11.93
C LEU A 16 21.64 29.78 -11.91
N ALA A 17 21.42 28.81 -12.80
CA ALA A 17 20.28 27.94 -12.76
C ALA A 17 20.34 27.29 -11.38
N LEU A 18 19.56 27.85 -10.44
CA LEU A 18 18.84 27.07 -9.46
C LEU A 18 17.98 26.08 -10.27
N GLN A 19 18.62 25.05 -10.82
CA GLN A 19 17.96 23.78 -11.01
C GLN A 19 17.64 23.38 -9.58
N GLY A 20 16.42 23.71 -9.16
CA GLY A 20 15.91 23.24 -7.90
C GLY A 20 16.18 21.75 -7.84
N CYS A 21 16.66 21.29 -6.69
CA CYS A 21 16.48 19.91 -6.30
C CYS A 21 14.97 19.68 -6.23
N GLY A 22 14.32 19.55 -7.40
CA GLY A 22 13.03 18.91 -7.49
C GLY A 22 13.33 17.48 -7.13
N GLU A 23 13.04 17.10 -5.90
CA GLU A 23 12.95 15.70 -5.54
C GLU A 23 12.02 15.07 -6.57
N ASP A 24 12.49 14.05 -7.28
CA ASP A 24 11.69 13.33 -8.27
C ASP A 24 10.57 12.61 -7.50
N VAL A 25 9.47 13.31 -7.29
CA VAL A 25 8.29 12.80 -6.58
C VAL A 25 7.64 11.76 -7.48
N ARG A 26 7.81 10.48 -7.15
CA ARG A 26 7.16 9.38 -7.87
C ARG A 26 5.86 9.01 -7.20
N THR A 27 4.82 8.87 -8.01
CA THR A 27 3.50 8.48 -7.53
C THR A 27 3.24 7.03 -7.91
N VAL A 28 2.87 6.22 -6.92
CA VAL A 28 2.44 4.84 -7.13
C VAL A 28 0.98 4.76 -6.74
N GLN A 29 0.15 4.32 -7.67
CA GLN A 29 -1.26 4.07 -7.43
C GLN A 29 -1.43 2.61 -7.01
N LEU A 30 -2.32 2.34 -6.05
CA LEU A 30 -2.64 0.98 -5.63
C LEU A 30 -3.98 0.57 -6.23
N ASP A 31 -4.07 -0.64 -6.78
CA ASP A 31 -5.32 -1.19 -7.32
C ASP A 31 -5.49 -2.64 -6.87
N PHE A 32 -6.72 -3.05 -6.54
CA PHE A 32 -7.00 -4.43 -6.16
C PHE A 32 -7.33 -5.25 -7.40
N VAL A 33 -6.69 -6.42 -7.54
CA VAL A 33 -6.97 -7.32 -8.65
C VAL A 33 -8.38 -7.90 -8.52
N ASP A 34 -9.24 -7.62 -9.50
CA ASP A 34 -10.58 -8.19 -9.59
C ASP A 34 -10.52 -9.63 -10.13
N ARG A 35 -10.76 -10.61 -9.25
CA ARG A 35 -10.81 -12.04 -9.59
C ARG A 35 -11.67 -12.82 -8.59
N ASP A 36 -11.94 -14.09 -8.85
CA ASP A 36 -12.68 -14.96 -7.94
C ASP A 36 -11.81 -16.11 -7.39
N PRO A 37 -11.65 -16.25 -6.06
CA PRO A 37 -12.07 -15.30 -5.01
C PRO A 37 -11.17 -14.05 -4.97
N ASN A 38 -11.76 -12.88 -4.68
CA ASN A 38 -11.02 -11.65 -4.38
C ASN A 38 -10.86 -11.49 -2.86
N ALA A 39 -10.01 -10.54 -2.45
CA ALA A 39 -9.74 -10.28 -1.03
C ALA A 39 -10.98 -9.94 -0.18
N PHE A 40 -12.06 -9.53 -0.83
CA PHE A 40 -13.29 -9.06 -0.21
C PHE A 40 -14.39 -10.13 -0.16
N SER A 41 -14.20 -11.29 -0.81
CA SER A 41 -15.15 -12.40 -0.78
C SER A 41 -14.92 -13.39 0.36
N CYS A 42 -13.94 -13.10 1.23
CA CYS A 42 -13.55 -13.98 2.33
C CYS A 42 -14.64 -14.10 3.40
N VAL A 43 -14.71 -15.29 4.00
CA VAL A 43 -15.67 -15.65 5.04
C VAL A 43 -14.98 -16.07 6.33
N ASP A 44 -15.70 -15.99 7.44
CA ASP A 44 -15.25 -16.54 8.72
C ASP A 44 -15.61 -18.02 8.90
N ALA A 45 -15.35 -18.55 10.09
CA ALA A 45 -15.59 -19.95 10.43
C ALA A 45 -17.09 -20.34 10.38
N ALA A 46 -18.02 -19.37 10.44
CA ALA A 46 -19.45 -19.59 10.30
C ALA A 46 -19.92 -19.49 8.83
N GLY A 47 -19.02 -19.13 7.90
CA GLY A 47 -19.35 -18.88 6.51
C GLY A 47 -19.93 -17.48 6.27
N GLU A 48 -19.88 -16.59 7.26
CA GLU A 48 -20.30 -15.21 7.10
C GLU A 48 -19.20 -14.38 6.44
N ARG A 49 -19.58 -13.54 5.47
CA ARG A 49 -18.62 -12.65 4.81
C ARG A 49 -18.01 -11.68 5.81
N LEU A 50 -16.69 -11.57 5.81
CA LEU A 50 -15.96 -10.70 6.72
C LEU A 50 -16.39 -9.23 6.54
N LEU A 51 -16.65 -8.83 5.29
CA LEU A 51 -17.12 -7.49 4.97
C LEU A 51 -18.43 -7.09 5.66
N ASN A 52 -19.27 -8.04 6.07
CA ASN A 52 -20.50 -7.71 6.79
C ASN A 52 -20.22 -7.00 8.13
N ARG A 53 -19.03 -7.17 8.70
CA ARG A 53 -18.59 -6.49 9.93
C ARG A 53 -18.40 -4.97 9.74
N ALA A 54 -18.23 -4.51 8.49
CA ALA A 54 -18.11 -3.09 8.15
C ALA A 54 -19.45 -2.40 7.85
N ARG A 55 -20.58 -3.13 7.85
CA ARG A 55 -21.90 -2.54 7.56
C ARG A 55 -22.34 -1.52 8.61
N ASP A 56 -21.99 -1.76 9.87
CA ASP A 56 -22.32 -0.89 11.01
C ASP A 56 -21.10 -0.10 11.54
N ALA A 57 -19.90 -0.44 11.07
CA ALA A 57 -18.62 0.05 11.56
C ALA A 57 -17.78 0.57 10.39
N ARG A 58 -17.26 1.78 10.53
CA ARG A 58 -16.31 2.37 9.57
C ARG A 58 -15.17 1.38 9.28
N ALA A 59 -14.69 1.36 8.05
CA ALA A 59 -13.50 0.60 7.68
C ALA A 59 -12.30 1.53 7.54
N SER A 60 -11.11 0.97 7.68
CA SER A 60 -9.84 1.63 7.36
C SER A 60 -8.99 0.70 6.52
N VAL A 61 -8.13 1.27 5.68
CA VAL A 61 -7.12 0.56 4.91
C VAL A 61 -5.75 0.93 5.46
N VAL A 62 -5.06 -0.07 6.01
CA VAL A 62 -3.67 0.07 6.45
C VAL A 62 -2.77 -0.44 5.34
N VAL A 63 -1.87 0.43 4.86
CA VAL A 63 -0.85 0.09 3.86
C VAL A 63 0.49 -0.04 4.57
N ASP A 64 1.08 -1.21 4.47
CA ASP A 64 2.37 -1.58 5.02
C ASP A 64 3.37 -1.89 3.90
N PHE A 65 4.65 -1.63 4.19
CA PHE A 65 5.77 -1.96 3.31
C PHE A 65 6.63 -3.00 4.01
N LEU A 66 6.71 -4.19 3.45
CA LEU A 66 7.43 -5.33 4.03
C LEU A 66 8.74 -5.53 3.28
N ARG A 67 9.85 -5.59 4.01
CA ARG A 67 11.16 -5.94 3.42
C ARG A 67 11.12 -7.36 2.89
N THR A 68 11.67 -7.57 1.70
CA THR A 68 11.77 -8.91 1.13
C THR A 68 13.05 -9.12 0.34
N PRO A 69 13.72 -10.28 0.47
CA PRO A 69 14.82 -10.64 -0.43
C PRO A 69 14.30 -11.11 -1.80
N LEU A 70 12.98 -11.29 -1.96
CA LEU A 70 12.38 -11.82 -3.18
C LEU A 70 12.41 -10.79 -4.31
N ARG A 71 12.63 -11.29 -5.53
CA ARG A 71 12.64 -10.50 -6.77
C ARG A 71 11.54 -10.92 -7.75
N PHE A 72 10.76 -11.95 -7.43
CA PHE A 72 9.80 -12.55 -8.34
C PHE A 72 8.42 -12.64 -7.70
N CYS A 73 7.38 -12.51 -8.53
CA CYS A 73 6.01 -12.62 -8.08
C CYS A 73 5.60 -14.09 -7.93
N GLN A 74 5.77 -14.63 -6.74
CA GLN A 74 5.24 -15.94 -6.36
C GLN A 74 4.65 -15.81 -4.95
N VAL A 75 3.34 -15.56 -4.87
CA VAL A 75 2.71 -15.24 -3.57
C VAL A 75 2.78 -16.41 -2.58
N THR A 76 2.68 -17.65 -3.08
CA THR A 76 2.93 -18.88 -2.29
C THR A 76 4.30 -18.88 -1.62
N GLU A 77 5.33 -18.57 -2.42
CA GLU A 77 6.71 -18.55 -1.96
C GLU A 77 6.96 -17.38 -1.02
N THR A 78 6.28 -16.26 -1.26
CA THR A 78 6.28 -15.07 -0.40
C THR A 78 5.75 -15.41 0.97
N ILE A 79 4.55 -15.99 1.08
CA ILE A 79 4.02 -16.43 2.39
C ILE A 79 4.98 -17.41 3.04
N ARG A 80 5.49 -18.41 2.30
CA ARG A 80 6.38 -19.43 2.85
C ARG A 80 7.64 -18.83 3.46
N GLN A 81 8.26 -17.85 2.81
CA GLN A 81 9.46 -17.18 3.29
C GLN A 81 9.17 -16.17 4.40
N CYS A 82 8.06 -15.44 4.30
CA CYS A 82 7.64 -14.48 5.32
C CYS A 82 7.06 -15.16 6.56
N ARG A 83 6.69 -16.44 6.51
CA ARG A 83 6.12 -17.15 7.68
C ARG A 83 7.14 -17.34 8.80
N ASP A 84 8.41 -17.57 8.48
CA ASP A 84 9.48 -17.74 9.46
C ASP A 84 10.82 -17.34 8.78
N PRO A 85 11.43 -16.19 9.14
CA PRO A 85 11.31 -15.46 10.41
C PRO A 85 10.25 -14.33 10.48
N GLY A 86 9.49 -14.08 9.42
CA GLY A 86 8.76 -12.81 9.26
C GLY A 86 9.35 -11.98 8.12
N CYS A 87 8.52 -11.20 7.41
CA CYS A 87 8.98 -10.13 6.52
C CYS A 87 8.84 -8.78 7.25
N PRO A 88 9.94 -8.21 7.79
CA PRO A 88 9.86 -7.03 8.65
C PRO A 88 9.16 -5.86 7.97
N ALA A 89 8.17 -5.26 8.65
CA ALA A 89 7.54 -4.04 8.19
C ALA A 89 8.47 -2.83 8.37
N LEU A 90 8.30 -1.83 7.51
CA LEU A 90 8.90 -0.49 7.61
C LEU A 90 7.86 0.46 8.23
N PRO A 91 7.80 0.59 9.57
CA PRO A 91 6.73 1.33 10.25
C PRO A 91 6.69 2.81 9.88
N GLU A 92 7.82 3.42 9.53
CA GLU A 92 7.93 4.81 9.08
C GLU A 92 7.18 5.07 7.74
N LEU A 93 6.99 4.02 6.95
CA LEU A 93 6.27 4.08 5.68
C LEU A 93 4.81 3.64 5.81
N ARG A 94 4.37 3.15 6.97
CA ARG A 94 2.98 2.76 7.19
C ARG A 94 2.06 3.95 6.92
N ARG A 95 0.98 3.71 6.21
CA ARG A 95 -0.12 4.66 6.00
C ARG A 95 -1.43 4.03 6.41
N CYS A 96 -2.35 4.86 6.87
CA CYS A 96 -3.72 4.44 7.14
C CYS A 96 -4.68 5.42 6.50
N TYR A 97 -5.71 4.89 5.85
CA TYR A 97 -6.75 5.67 5.20
C TYR A 97 -8.11 5.26 5.75
N ASP A 98 -8.87 6.21 6.29
CA ASP A 98 -10.26 5.98 6.64
C ASP A 98 -11.07 5.77 5.36
N VAL A 99 -11.90 4.72 5.32
CA VAL A 99 -12.79 4.44 4.20
C VAL A 99 -14.07 5.23 4.37
N VAL A 100 -14.25 6.25 3.53
CA VAL A 100 -15.47 7.07 3.51
C VAL A 100 -16.39 6.54 2.42
N ALA A 101 -17.44 5.81 2.82
CA ALA A 101 -18.48 5.38 1.90
C ALA A 101 -19.49 6.51 1.63
N GLU A 102 -19.80 6.76 0.36
CA GLU A 102 -20.87 7.68 -0.05
C GLU A 102 -22.25 7.01 0.11
N GLY A 103 -22.60 6.60 1.33
CA GLY A 103 -23.88 5.95 1.64
C GLY A 103 -23.73 4.65 2.44
N PRO A 104 -24.86 3.98 2.75
CA PRO A 104 -24.82 2.67 3.40
C PRO A 104 -24.09 1.65 2.52
N LEU A 105 -23.18 0.90 3.11
CA LEU A 105 -22.44 -0.17 2.45
C LEU A 105 -23.35 -1.40 2.34
N GLU A 106 -24.14 -1.47 1.27
CA GLU A 106 -25.17 -2.51 1.11
C GLU A 106 -24.61 -3.79 0.46
N SER A 107 -23.52 -3.70 -0.31
CA SER A 107 -22.85 -4.81 -0.98
C SER A 107 -21.32 -4.81 -0.84
N ASP A 108 -20.69 -5.97 -1.09
CA ASP A 108 -19.22 -6.11 -1.08
C ASP A 108 -18.54 -5.21 -2.11
N LEU A 109 -19.20 -5.01 -3.25
CA LEU A 109 -18.74 -4.11 -4.30
C LEU A 109 -18.74 -2.65 -3.84
N ASP A 110 -19.66 -2.25 -2.96
CA ASP A 110 -19.70 -0.89 -2.44
C ASP A 110 -18.52 -0.64 -1.50
N VAL A 111 -18.15 -1.64 -0.69
CA VAL A 111 -16.96 -1.55 0.18
C VAL A 111 -15.69 -1.51 -0.66
N LEU A 112 -15.55 -2.42 -1.64
CA LEU A 112 -14.42 -2.44 -2.56
C LEU A 112 -14.27 -1.09 -3.26
N ARG A 113 -15.35 -0.54 -3.82
CA ARG A 113 -15.35 0.78 -4.46
C ARG A 113 -14.98 1.89 -3.50
N ALA A 114 -15.48 1.88 -2.26
CA ALA A 114 -15.14 2.88 -1.26
C ALA A 114 -13.65 2.79 -0.86
N VAL A 115 -13.12 1.58 -0.72
CA VAL A 115 -11.69 1.31 -0.46
C VAL A 115 -10.84 1.80 -1.64
N GLU A 116 -11.16 1.41 -2.87
CA GLU A 116 -10.48 1.86 -4.07
C GLU A 116 -10.55 3.38 -4.24
N ALA A 117 -11.72 3.98 -4.01
CA ALA A 117 -11.88 5.43 -4.05
C ALA A 117 -11.01 6.12 -3.00
N SER A 118 -10.96 5.57 -1.78
CA SER A 118 -10.12 6.10 -0.71
C SER A 118 -8.63 6.03 -1.09
N LEU A 119 -8.16 4.89 -1.62
CA LEU A 119 -6.78 4.72 -2.09
C LEU A 119 -6.43 5.56 -3.32
N ARG A 120 -7.36 5.75 -4.26
CA ARG A 120 -7.14 6.63 -5.43
C ARG A 120 -7.14 8.10 -5.03
N SER A 121 -8.03 8.48 -4.10
CA SER A 121 -8.18 9.86 -3.63
C SER A 121 -7.06 10.31 -2.71
N SER A 122 -6.41 9.39 -2.00
CA SER A 122 -5.25 9.74 -1.18
C SER A 122 -4.13 10.29 -2.05
N GLY A 123 -4.00 9.81 -3.29
CA GLY A 123 -3.09 10.35 -4.30
C GLY A 123 -1.66 10.50 -3.79
N GLU A 124 -1.29 9.80 -2.72
CA GLU A 124 -0.09 10.12 -1.99
C GLU A 124 1.10 9.66 -2.83
N PRO A 125 2.04 10.58 -3.13
CA PRO A 125 3.27 10.19 -3.75
C PRO A 125 3.94 9.22 -2.79
N VAL A 126 4.11 7.98 -3.26
CA VAL A 126 4.42 6.91 -2.33
C VAL A 126 5.66 7.29 -1.54
N LEU A 127 6.72 7.84 -2.14
CA LEU A 127 7.93 8.08 -1.36
C LEU A 127 8.81 9.21 -1.90
N LEU A 128 8.96 10.30 -1.12
CA LEU A 128 10.18 11.12 -1.13
C LEU A 128 11.40 10.32 -0.62
N ASP A 129 11.16 9.24 0.15
CA ASP A 129 12.17 8.39 0.80
C ASP A 129 11.98 6.90 0.48
N ALA A 130 12.03 6.53 -0.81
CA ALA A 130 11.76 5.14 -1.19
C ALA A 130 12.88 4.23 -0.68
N PRO A 131 12.59 3.04 -0.10
CA PRO A 131 13.62 2.08 0.23
C PRO A 131 14.45 1.73 -1.01
N ASP A 132 15.77 1.65 -0.82
CA ASP A 132 16.71 1.16 -1.85
C ASP A 132 16.55 -0.35 -2.13
N GLU A 133 15.77 -1.05 -1.31
CA GLU A 133 15.52 -2.48 -1.42
C GLU A 133 14.13 -2.79 -1.99
N SER A 134 13.97 -4.00 -2.56
CA SER A 134 12.65 -4.46 -2.98
C SER A 134 11.75 -4.70 -1.77
N VAL A 135 10.50 -4.25 -1.88
CA VAL A 135 9.49 -4.39 -0.84
C VAL A 135 8.24 -5.05 -1.40
N ILE A 136 7.45 -5.65 -0.51
CA ILE A 136 6.06 -6.04 -0.79
C ILE A 136 5.17 -4.98 -0.16
N VAL A 137 4.23 -4.45 -0.93
CA VAL A 137 3.18 -3.58 -0.41
C VAL A 137 2.02 -4.46 0.03
N ARG A 138 1.61 -4.31 1.29
CA ARG A 138 0.46 -5.01 1.87
C ARG A 138 -0.63 -4.00 2.15
N ALA A 139 -1.85 -4.25 1.68
CA ALA A 139 -3.04 -3.55 2.13
C ALA A 139 -3.88 -4.46 3.03
N THR A 140 -4.22 -3.97 4.23
CA THR A 140 -5.10 -4.65 5.18
C THR A 140 -6.32 -3.80 5.44
N VAL A 141 -7.51 -4.36 5.22
CA VAL A 141 -8.78 -3.70 5.50
C VAL A 141 -9.27 -4.17 6.87
N THR A 142 -9.61 -3.21 7.74
CA THR A 142 -9.97 -3.47 9.15
C THR A 142 -11.11 -2.56 9.61
N THR A 143 -11.83 -2.96 10.66
CA THR A 143 -12.78 -2.08 11.37
C THR A 143 -12.11 -1.18 12.43
N GLN A 144 -10.80 -1.32 12.66
CA GLN A 144 -10.04 -0.37 13.48
C GLN A 144 -9.95 0.99 12.79
N THR A 145 -10.00 2.06 13.58
CA THR A 145 -9.80 3.43 13.08
C THR A 145 -8.33 3.72 12.83
N CYS A 146 -8.03 4.65 11.91
CA CYS A 146 -6.64 5.06 11.69
C CYS A 146 -5.98 5.66 12.92
N ALA A 147 -6.71 6.43 13.74
CA ALA A 147 -6.19 6.96 15.00
C ALA A 147 -5.65 5.86 15.93
N ALA A 148 -6.37 4.73 16.07
CA ALA A 148 -5.90 3.61 16.89
C ALA A 148 -4.64 2.96 16.31
N VAL A 149 -4.57 2.82 14.98
CA VAL A 149 -3.39 2.26 14.29
C VAL A 149 -2.17 3.17 14.44
N GLU A 150 -2.35 4.49 14.30
CA GLU A 150 -1.31 5.51 14.44
C GLU A 150 -0.78 5.62 15.88
N GLU A 151 -1.65 5.39 16.88
CA GLU A 151 -1.26 5.25 18.28
C GLU A 151 -0.47 3.95 18.56
N GLY A 152 -0.24 3.12 17.55
CA GLY A 152 0.54 1.89 17.63
C GLY A 152 -0.25 0.69 18.13
N ALA A 153 -1.60 0.76 18.15
CA ALA A 153 -2.40 -0.41 18.48
C ALA A 153 -2.15 -1.52 17.45
N PRO A 154 -1.90 -2.77 17.88
CA PRO A 154 -1.77 -3.88 16.96
C PRO A 154 -3.09 -4.09 16.21
N LEU A 155 -2.99 -4.53 14.96
CA LEU A 155 -4.17 -5.01 14.23
C LEU A 155 -4.75 -6.25 14.94
N GLY A 156 -6.04 -6.22 15.26
CA GLY A 156 -6.81 -7.29 15.89
C GLY A 156 -7.37 -8.25 14.84
N ALA A 157 -7.19 -9.56 15.05
CA ALA A 157 -7.59 -10.59 14.09
C ALA A 157 -9.12 -10.64 13.86
N ASP A 158 -9.90 -10.31 14.87
CA ASP A 158 -11.37 -10.21 14.83
C ASP A 158 -11.88 -8.99 14.06
N GLN A 159 -11.01 -7.98 13.89
CA GLN A 159 -11.32 -6.73 13.18
C GLN A 159 -10.90 -6.76 11.70
N LEU A 160 -10.24 -7.84 11.25
CA LEU A 160 -9.81 -8.02 9.86
C LEU A 160 -11.00 -8.27 8.93
N LEU A 161 -10.95 -7.62 7.77
CA LEU A 161 -11.98 -7.68 6.73
C LEU A 161 -11.45 -8.27 5.42
N ALA A 162 -10.26 -7.83 5.01
CA ALA A 162 -9.60 -8.26 3.78
C ALA A 162 -8.09 -8.00 3.87
N CYS A 163 -7.29 -8.71 3.08
CA CYS A 163 -5.86 -8.44 2.93
C CYS A 163 -5.36 -8.79 1.54
N ALA A 164 -4.48 -7.96 0.98
CA ALA A 164 -3.87 -8.14 -0.33
C ALA A 164 -2.39 -7.73 -0.33
N LEU A 165 -1.62 -8.31 -1.24
CA LEU A 165 -0.17 -8.13 -1.39
C LEU A 165 0.17 -7.79 -2.83
N SER A 166 1.17 -6.93 -3.02
CA SER A 166 1.81 -6.77 -4.31
C SER A 166 2.82 -7.87 -4.59
N CYS A 167 3.24 -7.98 -5.85
CA CYS A 167 4.54 -8.57 -6.17
C CYS A 167 5.68 -7.75 -5.51
N PRO A 168 6.85 -8.34 -5.24
CA PRO A 168 8.03 -7.56 -4.86
C PRO A 168 8.31 -6.46 -5.88
N VAL A 169 8.49 -5.23 -5.41
CA VAL A 169 8.67 -4.04 -6.24
C VAL A 169 9.84 -3.20 -5.73
N ASP A 170 10.61 -2.64 -6.65
CA ASP A 170 11.62 -1.62 -6.37
C ASP A 170 10.97 -0.24 -6.54
N LEU A 171 10.53 0.35 -5.43
CA LEU A 171 9.78 1.61 -5.45
C LEU A 171 10.63 2.78 -5.94
N GLY A 172 11.96 2.71 -5.78
CA GLY A 172 12.91 3.69 -6.33
C GLY A 172 12.99 3.67 -7.86
N GLN A 173 12.43 2.65 -8.52
CA GLN A 173 12.40 2.49 -9.99
C GLN A 173 10.98 2.39 -10.55
N TYR A 174 9.94 2.41 -9.70
CA TYR A 174 8.57 2.14 -10.09
C TYR A 174 7.76 3.42 -10.34
N GLU A 175 6.97 3.42 -11.40
CA GLU A 175 5.99 4.45 -11.73
C GLU A 175 4.78 3.77 -12.36
N GLY A 176 3.57 4.02 -11.84
CA GLY A 176 2.33 3.43 -12.36
C GLY A 176 1.40 2.85 -11.29
N VAL A 177 0.64 1.83 -11.68
CA VAL A 177 -0.37 1.16 -10.87
C VAL A 177 0.16 -0.17 -10.36
N LEU A 178 0.37 -0.27 -9.05
CA LEU A 178 0.78 -1.46 -8.36
C LEU A 178 -0.46 -2.31 -8.00
N ASP A 179 -0.57 -3.44 -8.68
CA ASP A 179 -1.62 -4.41 -8.44
C ASP A 179 -1.43 -5.12 -7.10
N LEU A 180 -2.50 -5.18 -6.31
CA LEU A 180 -2.61 -5.83 -5.02
C LEU A 180 -3.55 -7.03 -5.12
N ASP A 181 -3.09 -8.16 -4.62
CA ASP A 181 -3.76 -9.43 -4.85
C ASP A 181 -3.87 -10.27 -3.58
N LEU A 182 -4.95 -11.05 -3.46
CA LEU A 182 -5.05 -12.04 -2.39
C LEU A 182 -3.95 -13.10 -2.62
N PRO A 183 -3.35 -13.68 -1.59
CA PRO A 183 -2.54 -14.87 -1.81
C PRO A 183 -3.34 -16.03 -2.43
N THR A 184 -3.03 -16.37 -3.69
CA THR A 184 -3.70 -17.39 -4.52
C THR A 184 -3.57 -18.84 -4.03
N THR A 185 -2.84 -19.10 -2.95
CA THR A 185 -2.58 -20.46 -2.46
C THR A 185 -3.82 -21.19 -1.95
N LEU A 186 -4.97 -20.53 -1.95
CA LEU A 186 -6.08 -20.85 -1.10
C LEU A 186 -7.31 -20.99 -2.00
N GLU A 187 -7.70 -22.25 -2.22
CA GLU A 187 -8.92 -22.60 -2.96
C GLU A 187 -10.19 -22.18 -2.19
N SER A 188 -10.03 -21.78 -0.92
CA SER A 188 -11.01 -21.11 -0.07
C SER A 188 -10.56 -19.67 0.19
N CYS A 189 -11.48 -18.74 0.50
CA CYS A 189 -11.17 -17.40 1.01
C CYS A 189 -11.67 -17.36 2.47
N THR A 190 -10.80 -17.62 3.44
CA THR A 190 -11.16 -17.76 4.88
C THR A 190 -10.46 -16.74 5.77
N ILE A 191 -10.99 -16.49 6.97
CA ILE A 191 -10.37 -15.59 7.96
C ILE A 191 -8.93 -15.97 8.31
N GLN A 192 -8.59 -17.27 8.31
CA GLN A 192 -7.23 -17.73 8.58
C GLN A 192 -6.24 -17.19 7.54
N GLU A 193 -6.68 -17.09 6.30
CA GLU A 193 -5.86 -16.65 5.17
C GLU A 193 -5.68 -15.14 5.14
N VAL A 194 -6.76 -14.42 5.45
CA VAL A 194 -6.71 -12.98 5.70
C VAL A 194 -5.73 -12.69 6.84
N ALA A 195 -5.77 -13.47 7.93
CA ALA A 195 -4.84 -13.33 9.04
C ALA A 195 -3.38 -13.62 8.63
N VAL A 196 -3.12 -14.69 7.87
CA VAL A 196 -1.77 -14.98 7.35
C VAL A 196 -1.23 -13.81 6.54
N CYS A 197 -2.04 -13.22 5.66
CA CYS A 197 -1.67 -12.05 4.88
C CYS A 197 -1.44 -10.82 5.78
N ALA A 198 -2.37 -10.53 6.69
CA ALA A 198 -2.35 -9.35 7.56
C ALA A 198 -1.19 -9.35 8.57
N PHE A 199 -0.63 -10.52 8.87
CA PHE A 199 0.43 -10.70 9.85
C PHE A 199 1.73 -11.28 9.24
N LEU A 200 2.03 -11.04 7.98
CA LEU A 200 3.32 -11.47 7.40
C LEU A 200 4.57 -10.88 8.09
N ASP A 201 4.43 -9.77 8.80
CA ASP A 201 5.49 -9.09 9.54
C ASP A 201 5.76 -9.67 10.93
N ARG A 202 4.86 -10.51 11.43
CA ARG A 202 4.89 -11.05 12.78
C ARG A 202 4.03 -12.30 12.82
N LEU A 203 4.57 -13.43 13.28
CA LEU A 203 3.73 -14.61 13.50
C LEU A 203 2.44 -14.21 14.26
N PRO A 204 1.25 -14.61 13.80
CA PRO A 204 0.06 -14.42 14.62
C PRO A 204 0.32 -15.12 15.96
N PRO A 205 0.00 -14.49 17.11
CA PRO A 205 0.12 -15.18 18.38
C PRO A 205 -0.69 -16.47 18.33
N GLU A 206 -0.08 -17.57 18.76
CA GLU A 206 -0.74 -18.90 18.86
C GLU A 206 -2.03 -18.86 19.70
#